data_AF-A0A7L3PLE3-F1
#
_entry.id   AF-A0A7L3PLE3-F1
#
_cell.length_a   1.000
_cell.length_b   1.000
_cell.length_c   1.000
_cell.angle_alpha   90.00
_cell.angle_beta   90.00
_cell.angle_gamma   90.00
#
_symmetry.space_group_name_H-M   'P 1'
#
loop_
_entity.id
_entity.type
_entity.pdbx_description
1 polymer ?
#
loop_
_entity_poly.entity_id
_entity_poly.type
_entity_poly.pdbx_seq_one_letter_code
_entity_poly.pdbx_strand_id
1 'polypeptide(L)' 'RGLFPPLSLQLLDLKIFVDTDSDIRLVRRLRRDISERGRDIEGVIKQYNKFVKPAFDQYIQPTMRLADIVVPRGT' A
#
# COMPACT_ATOMS: atom_id res chain seq x y z
N ARG A 1 -14.91 -9.95 -0.82
CA ARG A 1 -14.13 -10.45 0.36
C ARG A 1 -13.07 -9.39 0.67
N GLY A 2 -13.10 -8.77 1.85
CA GLY A 2 -12.14 -7.72 2.23
C GLY A 2 -10.77 -8.30 2.59
N LEU A 3 -9.74 -7.45 2.59
CA LEU A 3 -8.35 -7.84 2.89
C LEU A 3 -8.15 -8.32 4.35
N PHE A 4 -9.00 -7.84 5.25
CA PHE A 4 -9.00 -8.21 6.66
C PHE A 4 -10.35 -8.88 7.03
N PRO A 5 -10.36 -10.13 7.50
CA PRO A 5 -11.59 -10.76 7.99
C PRO A 5 -12.12 -10.03 9.23
N PRO A 6 -13.45 -9.95 9.45
CA PRO A 6 -14.04 -9.16 10.55
C PRO A 6 -13.47 -9.51 11.94
N LEU A 7 -13.24 -10.79 12.20
CA LEU A 7 -12.64 -11.28 13.45
C LEU A 7 -11.24 -10.72 13.70
N SER A 8 -10.43 -10.52 12.66
CA SER A 8 -9.07 -9.96 12.81
C SER A 8 -9.10 -8.49 13.24
N LEU A 9 -10.10 -7.72 12.81
CA LEU A 9 -10.23 -6.31 13.17
C LEU A 9 -10.70 -6.11 14.61
N GLN A 10 -11.45 -7.07 15.16
CA GLN A 10 -11.91 -7.04 16.55
C GLN A 10 -10.80 -7.32 17.56
N LEU A 11 -9.68 -7.89 17.11
CA LEU A 11 -8.50 -8.14 17.95
C LEU A 11 -7.52 -6.98 17.96
N LEU A 12 -7.76 -5.93 17.16
CA LEU A 12 -6.87 -4.76 17.07
C LEU A 12 -7.37 -3.65 17.99
N ASP A 13 -6.57 -3.32 19.02
CA ASP A 13 -6.86 -2.21 19.93
C ASP A 13 -6.72 -0.84 19.25
N LEU A 14 -5.88 -0.75 18.21
CA LEU A 14 -5.64 0.46 17.44
C LEU A 14 -5.39 0.13 15.96
N LYS A 15 -6.08 0.83 15.06
CA LYS A 15 -5.98 0.68 13.61
C LYS A 15 -5.48 1.98 13.00
N ILE A 16 -4.29 1.94 12.39
CA ILE A 16 -3.66 3.10 11.76
C ILE A 16 -3.56 2.86 10.25
N PHE A 17 -3.95 3.87 9.46
CA PHE A 17 -3.71 3.90 8.02
C PHE A 17 -2.77 5.05 7.67
N VAL A 18 -1.67 4.74 6.98
CA VAL A 18 -0.73 5.77 6.50
C VAL A 18 -1.10 6.13 5.08
N ASP A 19 -1.57 7.36 4.88
CA ASP A 19 -1.97 7.87 3.58
C ASP A 19 -0.85 8.69 2.92
N THR A 20 -0.60 8.41 1.64
CA THR A 20 0.46 9.03 0.85
C THR A 20 0.13 8.91 -0.63
N ASP A 21 0.47 9.94 -1.39
CA ASP A 21 0.20 9.99 -2.82
C ASP A 21 0.83 8.80 -3.57
N SER A 22 0.15 8.35 -4.63
CA SER A 22 0.55 7.14 -5.36
C SER A 22 1.89 7.28 -6.08
N ASP A 23 2.22 8.49 -6.53
CA ASP A 23 3.48 8.83 -7.18
C ASP A 23 4.65 8.79 -6.18
N ILE A 24 4.50 9.36 -5.00
CA ILE A 24 5.49 9.29 -3.91
C ILE A 24 5.75 7.83 -3.55
N ARG A 25 4.69 7.03 -3.37
CA ARG A 25 4.81 5.59 -3.08
C ARG A 25 5.50 4.83 -4.21
N LEU A 26 5.20 5.15 -5.47
CA LEU A 26 5.85 4.55 -6.63
C LEU A 26 7.33 4.91 -6.70
N VAL A 27 7.71 6.17 -6.49
CA VAL A 27 9.10 6.61 -6.50
C VAL A 27 9.91 5.92 -5.39
N ARG A 28 9.36 5.84 -4.17
CA ARG A 28 10.00 5.08 -3.07
C ARG A 28 10.15 3.61 -3.41
N ARG A 29 9.11 2.99 -3.99
CA ARG A 29 9.14 1.60 -4.44
C ARG A 29 10.20 1.37 -5.50
N LEU A 30 10.30 2.25 -6.51
CA LEU A 30 11.30 2.18 -7.57
C LEU A 30 12.71 2.25 -6.99
N ARG A 31 12.99 3.25 -6.16
CA ARG A 31 14.30 3.41 -5.51
C ARG A 31 14.70 2.16 -4.75
N ARG A 32 13.80 1.64 -3.89
CA ARG A 32 14.04 0.45 -3.08
C ARG A 32 14.23 -0.81 -3.92
N ASP A 33 13.33 -1.07 -4.86
CA ASP A 33 13.36 -2.29 -5.66
C ASP A 33 14.57 -2.34 -6.62
N ILE A 34 15.05 -1.19 -7.10
CA ILE A 34 16.28 -1.11 -7.91
C ILE A 34 17.52 -1.26 -7.02
N SER A 35 17.65 -0.44 -5.97
CA SER A 35 18.88 -0.38 -5.16
C SER A 35 19.09 -1.57 -4.23
N GLU A 36 18.02 -2.11 -3.62
CA GLU A 36 18.14 -3.16 -2.60
C GLU A 36 17.80 -4.55 -3.14
N ARG A 37 17.04 -4.64 -4.24
CA ARG A 37 16.55 -5.91 -4.79
C ARG A 37 17.04 -6.21 -6.21
N GLY A 38 17.86 -5.33 -6.79
CA GLY A 38 18.48 -5.51 -8.10
C GLY A 38 17.47 -5.65 -9.25
N ARG A 39 16.28 -5.07 -9.13
CA ARG A 39 15.25 -5.15 -10.18
C ARG A 39 15.47 -4.09 -11.25
N ASP A 40 15.15 -4.43 -12.49
CA ASP A 40 15.09 -3.48 -13.59
C ASP A 40 13.84 -2.57 -13.52
N ILE A 41 13.98 -1.33 -13.99
CA ILE A 41 12.94 -0.30 -13.92
C ILE A 41 11.66 -0.71 -14.66
N GLU A 42 11.78 -1.29 -15.87
CA GLU A 42 10.63 -1.73 -16.66
C GLU A 42 9.89 -2.86 -15.95
N GLY A 43 10.64 -3.77 -15.33
CA GLY A 43 10.08 -4.84 -14.50
C GLY A 43 9.25 -4.32 -13.33
N VAL A 44 9.77 -3.30 -12.62
CA VAL A 44 9.09 -2.70 -11.47
C VAL A 44 7.82 -1.96 -11.89
N ILE A 45 7.86 -1.20 -12.98
CA ILE A 45 6.71 -0.46 -13.53
C ILE A 45 5.64 -1.44 -14.04
N LYS A 46 6.04 -2.47 -14.81
CA LYS A 46 5.12 -3.51 -15.29
C LYS A 46 4.42 -4.22 -14.13
N GLN A 47 5.16 -4.59 -13.08
CA GLN A 47 4.57 -5.19 -11.89
C GLN A 47 3.63 -4.21 -11.16
N TYR A 48 4.02 -2.93 -11.08
CA TYR A 48 3.22 -1.91 -10.42
C TYR A 48 1.84 -1.77 -11.08
N ASN A 49 1.83 -1.56 -12.39
CA ASN A 49 0.60 -1.35 -13.15
C ASN A 49 -0.25 -2.61 -13.22
N LYS A 50 0.36 -3.79 -13.39
CA LYS A 50 -0.38 -5.05 -13.55
C LYS A 50 -0.98 -5.55 -12.24
N PHE A 51 -0.29 -5.36 -11.12
CA PHE A 51 -0.67 -6.02 -9.87
C PHE A 51 -0.79 -5.07 -8.67
N VAL A 52 0.19 -4.19 -8.45
CA VAL A 52 0.27 -3.42 -7.20
C VAL A 52 -0.80 -2.34 -7.13
N LYS A 53 -0.94 -1.52 -8.19
CA LYS A 53 -1.93 -0.44 -8.24
C LYS A 53 -3.37 -0.99 -8.21
N PRO A 54 -3.75 -1.98 -9.05
CA PRO A 54 -5.09 -2.57 -8.96
C PRO A 54 -5.39 -3.17 -7.60
N ALA A 55 -4.42 -3.87 -6.98
CA ALA A 55 -4.63 -4.44 -5.65
C ALA A 55 -4.76 -3.35 -4.57
N PHE A 56 -4.01 -2.26 -4.67
CA PHE A 56 -4.16 -1.12 -3.77
C PHE A 56 -5.55 -0.50 -3.89
N ASP A 57 -5.96 -0.13 -5.11
CA ASP A 57 -7.23 0.54 -5.37
C ASP A 57 -8.42 -0.37 -4.96
N GLN A 58 -8.34 -1.67 -5.25
CA GLN A 58 -9.44 -2.61 -4.98
C GLN A 58 -9.52 -3.08 -3.53
N TYR A 59 -8.40 -3.26 -2.84
CA TYR A 59 -8.38 -3.96 -1.55
C TYR A 59 -7.74 -3.19 -0.39
N ILE A 60 -6.80 -2.27 -0.64
CA ILE A 60 -6.04 -1.59 0.42
C ILE A 60 -6.63 -0.21 0.70
N GLN A 61 -6.84 0.60 -0.34
CA GLN A 61 -7.44 1.93 -0.18
C GLN A 61 -8.79 1.90 0.54
N PRO A 62 -9.70 0.94 0.26
CA PRO A 62 -10.97 0.86 0.97
C PRO A 62 -10.83 0.56 2.46
N THR A 63 -9.70 0.04 2.95
CA THR A 63 -9.50 -0.24 4.39
C THR A 63 -9.18 1.01 5.19
N MET A 64 -8.86 2.14 4.54
CA MET A 64 -8.66 3.43 5.20
C MET A 64 -9.86 3.83 6.06
N ARG A 65 -11.09 3.51 5.61
CA ARG A 65 -12.34 3.79 6.33
C ARG A 65 -12.50 2.99 7.63
N LEU A 66 -11.67 1.97 7.84
CA LEU A 66 -11.70 1.10 9.02
C LEU A 66 -10.64 1.53 10.06
N ALA A 67 -9.81 2.53 9.74
CA ALA A 67 -8.77 3.01 10.63
C ALA A 67 -9.33 4.00 11.66
N ASP A 68 -8.80 3.91 12.88
CA ASP A 68 -9.06 4.88 13.94
C ASP A 68 -8.26 6.17 13.70
N ILE A 69 -7.07 6.04 13.12
CA ILE A 69 -6.18 7.15 12.79
C ILE A 69 -5.71 7.05 11.34
N VAL A 70 -5.81 8.14 10.60
CA VAL A 70 -5.19 8.31 9.29
C VAL A 70 -4.03 9.28 9.42
N VAL A 71 -2.81 8.83 9.12
CA VAL A 71 -1.60 9.66 9.14
C VAL A 71 -1.33 10.14 7.71
N PRO A 72 -1.53 11.43 7.40
CA PRO A 72 -1.21 11.97 6.09
C PRO A 72 0.30 12.13 5.94
N ARG A 73 0.80 12.02 4.70
CA ARG A 73 2.20 12.30 4.34
C ARG A 73 3.20 11.48 5.14
N GLY A 74 2.96 10.16 5.26
CA GLY A 74 3.92 9.23 5.85
C GLY A 74 5.31 9.47 5.26
N THR A 75 6.20 10.09 6.03
CA THR A 75 7.49 10.59 5.55
C THR A 75 8.52 9.48 5.59
#